data_AF-A0A9P7D1B3-F1
#
_entry.id   AF-A0A9P7D1B3-F1
#
_cell.length_a   1.000
_cell.length_b   1.000
_cell.length_c   1.000
_cell.angle_alpha   90.00
_cell.angle_beta   90.00
_cell.angle_gamma   90.00
#
_symmetry.space_group_name_H-M   'P 1'
#
loop_
_entity.id
_entity.type
_entity.pdbx_description
1 polymer ?
#
loop_
_entity_poly.entity_id
_entity_poly.type
_entity_poly.pdbx_seq_one_letter_code
_entity_poly.pdbx_strand_id
1 'polypeptide(L)'
;MSFSASSTVALEHQRIQLSLTSPTNPQIFSDEHEEVAQSIAHHMITNACTVDGVRTGIHFSKEGDSDILRLVASRISARLPLSPYLFVIATTGVSPTHAGSDDCVSDALVICGSDEDDMQRAVLLASSKFPGRVDAVDNTGTLIAQAASIRHIGSSSYHEAALWDVLFDSVRTHNPHSPPPGSRSIDQILSDARAKLERMTPQQAYDALHDPTYPVPVFLVDIRPAAQRDREGKIDGSLIIERNVLEWSFDPRCEERLTIANRYDSKIILFCDKGYTSSLAAASLHELGLLNATDIVGGYDAWIAAGLLCQ
;
A
#
# COMPACT_ATOMS: atom_id res chain seq x y z
N MET A 1 60.74 12.24 59.68
CA MET A 1 60.71 10.84 59.21
C MET A 1 59.76 10.81 58.04
N SER A 2 60.08 10.55 56.78
CA SER A 2 61.25 10.05 56.03
C SER A 2 60.86 10.33 54.54
N PHE A 3 61.73 10.86 53.66
CA PHE A 3 62.43 10.11 52.59
C PHE A 3 61.55 9.00 51.93
N SER A 4 61.46 8.79 50.61
CA SER A 4 62.22 9.24 49.44
C SER A 4 61.65 8.60 48.16
N ALA A 5 62.01 9.17 47.01
CA ALA A 5 62.47 8.50 45.77
C ALA A 5 61.47 7.61 45.00
N SER A 6 61.10 7.99 43.77
CA SER A 6 61.76 7.62 42.49
C SER A 6 61.17 6.31 41.93
N SER A 7 60.66 6.27 40.70
CA SER A 7 61.55 6.04 39.55
C SER A 7 60.97 6.47 38.20
N THR A 8 61.84 7.13 37.45
CA THR A 8 61.78 7.60 36.05
C THR A 8 62.06 6.46 35.04
N VAL A 9 61.79 6.74 33.74
CA VAL A 9 62.33 6.11 32.48
C VAL A 9 61.41 5.00 31.91
N ALA A 10 61.03 4.90 30.62
CA ALA A 10 61.40 5.46 29.30
C ALA A 10 60.15 5.41 28.38
N LEU A 11 59.85 6.42 27.54
CA LEU A 11 60.21 6.52 26.12
C LEU A 11 59.93 5.26 25.28
N GLU A 12 58.89 5.27 24.44
CA GLU A 12 59.05 5.04 23.00
C GLU A 12 57.84 5.56 22.21
N HIS A 13 58.15 6.29 21.15
CA HIS A 13 57.21 6.88 20.18
C HIS A 13 56.49 5.81 19.37
N GLN A 14 55.18 5.97 19.18
CA GLN A 14 54.54 5.45 17.96
C GLN A 14 53.56 6.48 17.40
N ARG A 15 54.10 7.24 16.43
CA ARG A 15 53.34 8.03 15.45
C ARG A 15 52.31 7.11 14.80
N ILE A 16 51.04 7.34 15.08
CA ILE A 16 49.96 6.83 14.23
C ILE A 16 50.05 7.66 12.94
N GLN A 17 50.61 7.04 11.90
CA GLN A 17 50.46 7.53 10.53
C GLN A 17 48.97 7.57 10.22
N LEU A 18 48.41 8.77 10.12
CA LEU A 18 47.22 9.00 9.32
C LEU A 18 47.59 8.67 7.87
N SER A 19 47.33 7.43 7.46
CA SER A 19 47.23 7.08 6.06
C SER A 19 46.01 7.81 5.51
N LEU A 20 46.27 8.93 4.84
CA LEU A 20 45.31 9.57 3.95
C LEU A 20 44.96 8.56 2.84
N THR A 21 43.96 7.72 3.09
CA THR A 21 43.28 6.98 2.03
C THR A 21 42.52 8.01 1.23
N SER A 22 43.00 8.27 0.01
CA SER A 22 42.38 9.14 -0.98
C SER A 22 40.87 8.89 -1.06
N PRO A 23 40.04 9.93 -1.22
CA PRO A 23 38.63 9.74 -1.49
C PRO A 23 38.47 8.96 -2.79
N THR A 24 37.66 7.91 -2.70
CA THR A 24 37.25 7.04 -3.79
C THR A 24 36.76 7.88 -4.96
N ASN A 25 37.35 7.64 -6.12
CA ASN A 25 37.09 8.30 -7.40
C ASN A 25 35.58 8.38 -7.68
N PRO A 26 34.98 9.55 -7.99
CA PRO A 26 33.65 9.58 -8.57
C PRO A 26 33.71 8.79 -9.90
N GLN A 27 32.72 7.93 -10.16
CA GLN A 27 32.58 7.20 -11.42
C GLN A 27 32.73 8.18 -12.60
N ILE A 28 33.90 8.20 -13.24
CA ILE A 28 34.16 9.01 -14.42
C ILE A 28 33.51 8.25 -15.58
N PHE A 29 32.31 8.66 -15.97
CA PHE A 29 31.69 8.18 -17.20
C PHE A 29 32.62 8.52 -18.38
N SER A 30 32.70 7.64 -19.37
CA SER A 30 33.41 7.96 -20.61
C SER A 30 32.75 9.16 -21.28
N ASP A 31 33.54 10.01 -21.95
CA ASP A 31 33.04 11.15 -22.73
C ASP A 31 31.95 10.70 -23.74
N GLU A 32 32.04 9.45 -24.21
CA GLU A 32 31.07 8.80 -25.09
C GLU A 32 29.69 8.58 -24.42
N HIS A 33 29.65 8.08 -23.17
CA HIS A 33 28.39 7.89 -22.44
C HIS A 33 27.70 9.22 -22.14
N GLU A 34 28.49 10.25 -21.89
CA GLU A 34 28.01 11.60 -21.63
C GLU A 34 27.33 12.21 -22.87
N GLU A 35 27.96 12.07 -24.04
CA GLU A 35 27.41 12.54 -25.32
C GLU A 35 26.12 11.79 -25.69
N VAL A 36 26.11 10.46 -25.51
CA VAL A 36 24.93 9.62 -25.75
C VAL A 36 23.77 10.02 -24.85
N ALA A 37 24.02 10.17 -23.53
CA ALA A 37 22.99 10.56 -22.59
C ALA A 37 22.42 11.97 -22.89
N GLN A 38 23.29 12.89 -23.29
CA GLN A 38 22.90 14.24 -23.71
C GLN A 38 22.04 14.22 -24.98
N SER A 39 22.38 13.39 -25.96
CA SER A 39 21.60 13.23 -27.19
C SER A 39 20.21 12.64 -26.93
N ILE A 40 20.14 11.57 -26.13
CA ILE A 40 18.87 10.94 -25.73
C ILE A 40 17.99 11.95 -24.97
N ALA A 41 18.55 12.64 -23.97
CA ALA A 41 17.80 13.65 -23.22
C ALA A 41 17.28 14.78 -24.12
N HIS A 42 18.09 15.26 -25.06
CA HIS A 42 17.64 16.28 -26.02
C HIS A 42 16.49 15.78 -26.91
N HIS A 43 16.58 14.54 -27.41
CA HIS A 43 15.53 13.93 -28.21
C HIS A 43 14.23 13.75 -27.42
N MET A 44 14.30 13.23 -26.20
CA MET A 44 13.14 13.04 -25.32
C MET A 44 12.45 14.36 -25.01
N ILE A 45 13.21 15.41 -24.68
CA ILE A 45 12.64 16.74 -24.40
C ILE A 45 11.96 17.30 -25.66
N THR A 46 12.62 17.18 -26.82
CA THR A 46 12.10 17.74 -28.08
C THR A 46 10.81 17.06 -28.52
N ASN A 47 10.68 15.75 -28.29
CA ASN A 47 9.51 14.96 -28.67
C ASN A 47 8.50 14.75 -27.53
N ALA A 48 8.69 15.42 -26.39
CA ALA A 48 7.79 15.31 -25.25
C ALA A 48 6.41 15.87 -25.60
N CYS A 49 5.35 15.16 -25.22
CA CYS A 49 4.00 15.72 -25.20
C CYS A 49 3.76 16.42 -23.85
N THR A 50 2.70 17.24 -23.75
CA THR A 50 2.33 17.93 -22.51
C THR A 50 0.93 17.51 -22.10
N VAL A 51 0.76 17.09 -20.85
CA VAL A 51 -0.51 16.67 -20.25
C VAL A 51 -0.69 17.44 -18.95
N ASP A 52 -1.82 18.16 -18.83
CA ASP A 52 -2.13 19.03 -17.68
C ASP A 52 -0.97 19.98 -17.27
N GLY A 53 -0.18 20.42 -18.25
CA GLY A 53 0.97 21.29 -18.05
C GLY A 53 2.29 20.57 -17.76
N VAL A 54 2.29 19.26 -17.51
CA VAL A 54 3.49 18.44 -17.27
C VAL A 54 4.02 17.87 -18.58
N ARG A 55 5.32 18.01 -18.83
CA ARG A 55 5.98 17.42 -20.01
C ARG A 55 6.25 15.94 -19.79
N THR A 56 5.76 15.10 -20.69
CA THR A 56 5.85 13.64 -20.58
C THR A 56 6.46 12.99 -21.80
N GLY A 57 7.19 11.90 -21.59
CA GLY A 57 7.77 11.13 -22.68
C GLY A 57 8.38 9.80 -22.25
N ILE A 58 8.50 8.90 -23.21
CA ILE A 58 9.06 7.56 -23.02
C ILE A 58 10.23 7.37 -23.97
N HIS A 59 11.28 6.73 -23.49
CA HIS A 59 12.36 6.25 -24.35
C HIS A 59 12.70 4.80 -24.03
N PHE A 60 12.85 4.01 -25.09
CA PHE A 60 13.36 2.65 -25.02
C PHE A 60 14.77 2.61 -25.61
N SER A 61 15.76 2.30 -24.77
CA SER A 61 17.13 2.08 -25.20
C SER A 61 17.38 0.60 -25.46
N LYS A 62 18.02 0.26 -26.59
CA LYS A 62 18.41 -1.13 -26.91
C LYS A 62 19.66 -1.60 -26.17
N GLU A 63 20.48 -0.64 -25.75
CA GLU A 63 21.75 -0.86 -25.06
C GLU A 63 21.79 0.12 -23.89
N GLY A 64 22.02 -0.38 -22.69
CA GLY A 64 22.08 0.49 -21.53
C GLY A 64 22.14 -0.31 -20.24
N ASP A 65 23.15 -0.02 -19.44
CA ASP A 65 23.09 -0.25 -18.00
C ASP A 65 22.22 0.85 -17.37
N SER A 66 21.66 0.54 -16.21
CA SER A 66 20.97 1.45 -15.30
C SER A 66 21.70 2.80 -15.11
N ASP A 67 23.03 2.81 -15.13
CA ASP A 67 23.85 4.01 -15.00
C ASP A 67 23.67 5.01 -16.14
N ILE A 68 23.57 4.55 -17.39
CA ILE A 68 23.32 5.42 -18.55
C ILE A 68 21.91 6.02 -18.45
N LEU A 69 20.92 5.23 -18.03
CA LEU A 69 19.56 5.72 -17.86
C LEU A 69 19.47 6.81 -16.78
N ARG A 70 20.20 6.64 -15.67
CA ARG A 70 20.32 7.67 -14.63
C ARG A 70 21.02 8.92 -15.13
N LEU A 71 22.04 8.78 -15.98
CA LEU A 71 22.71 9.91 -16.62
C LEU A 71 21.76 10.68 -17.55
N VAL A 72 20.95 9.98 -18.35
CA VAL A 72 19.88 10.60 -19.16
C VAL A 72 18.90 11.38 -18.28
N ALA A 73 18.42 10.78 -17.19
CA ALA A 73 17.51 11.45 -16.24
C ALA A 73 18.12 12.73 -15.66
N SER A 74 19.41 12.68 -15.26
CA SER A 74 20.16 13.86 -14.80
C SER A 74 20.23 14.96 -15.86
N ARG A 75 20.45 14.60 -17.13
CA ARG A 75 20.49 15.55 -18.25
C ARG A 75 19.13 16.14 -18.63
N ILE A 76 18.05 15.40 -18.41
CA ILE A 76 16.68 15.93 -18.54
C ILE A 76 16.43 16.99 -17.47
N SER A 77 16.72 16.65 -16.20
CA SER A 77 16.54 17.57 -15.07
C SER A 77 17.32 18.87 -15.24
N ALA A 78 18.59 18.78 -15.66
CA ALA A 78 19.44 19.95 -15.90
C ALA A 78 18.91 20.90 -16.99
N ARG A 79 18.10 20.40 -17.94
CA ARG A 79 17.53 21.17 -19.05
C ARG A 79 16.12 21.70 -18.78
N LEU A 80 15.43 21.19 -17.76
CA LEU A 80 14.06 21.57 -17.39
C LEU A 80 13.94 22.05 -15.94
N PRO A 81 14.78 23.00 -15.47
CA PRO A 81 14.80 23.39 -14.05
C PRO A 81 13.51 24.11 -13.57
N LEU A 82 12.71 24.66 -14.49
CA LEU A 82 11.51 25.45 -14.19
C LEU A 82 10.26 24.92 -14.89
N SER A 83 10.34 23.77 -15.55
CA SER A 83 9.21 23.18 -16.27
C SER A 83 8.83 21.87 -15.61
N PRO A 84 7.55 21.65 -15.26
CA PRO A 84 7.15 20.38 -14.69
C PRO A 84 7.31 19.28 -15.74
N TYR A 85 7.85 18.13 -15.34
CA TYR A 85 8.07 16.99 -16.22
C TYR A 85 7.96 15.66 -15.49
N LEU A 86 7.66 14.60 -16.26
CA LEU A 86 7.71 13.20 -15.85
C LEU A 86 8.07 12.34 -17.06
N PHE A 87 9.22 11.68 -17.04
CA PHE A 87 9.71 10.83 -18.11
C PHE A 87 9.99 9.42 -17.64
N VAL A 88 9.82 8.47 -18.56
CA VAL A 88 10.17 7.07 -18.38
C VAL A 88 11.27 6.69 -19.37
N ILE A 89 12.33 6.07 -18.88
CA ILE A 89 13.45 5.58 -19.69
C ILE A 89 13.60 4.09 -19.38
N ALA A 90 13.49 3.24 -20.39
CA ALA A 90 13.53 1.78 -20.22
C ALA A 90 14.60 1.16 -21.13
N THR A 91 15.22 0.07 -20.70
CA THR A 91 16.01 -0.79 -21.61
C THR A 91 15.12 -1.84 -22.25
N THR A 92 15.35 -2.20 -23.52
CA THR A 92 14.67 -3.35 -24.14
C THR A 92 15.62 -4.54 -24.13
N GLY A 93 15.31 -5.60 -23.38
CA GLY A 93 16.10 -6.81 -23.36
C GLY A 93 16.08 -7.53 -24.72
N VAL A 94 17.25 -7.97 -25.18
CA VAL A 94 17.33 -8.88 -26.33
C VAL A 94 16.79 -10.24 -25.90
N SER A 95 15.81 -10.78 -26.65
CA SER A 95 15.29 -12.12 -26.46
C SER A 95 16.45 -13.15 -26.50
N PRO A 96 16.58 -14.08 -25.55
CA PRO A 96 17.71 -15.01 -25.54
C PRO A 96 17.54 -16.05 -26.66
N THR A 97 18.04 -15.75 -27.84
CA THR A 97 18.35 -16.78 -28.83
C THR A 97 19.66 -17.45 -28.41
N HIS A 98 19.53 -18.59 -27.74
CA HIS A 98 20.58 -19.55 -27.38
C HIS A 98 21.64 -19.11 -26.35
N ALA A 99 21.38 -19.41 -25.06
CA ALA A 99 22.41 -19.91 -24.14
C ALA A 99 21.73 -20.46 -22.87
N GLY A 100 22.11 -21.67 -22.47
CA GLY A 100 21.70 -22.23 -21.19
C GLY A 100 22.51 -21.58 -20.06
N SER A 101 21.90 -20.63 -19.35
CA SER A 101 22.29 -20.17 -18.02
C SER A 101 21.16 -19.32 -17.46
N ASP A 102 20.81 -19.55 -16.19
CA ASP A 102 19.70 -18.94 -15.42
C ASP A 102 19.92 -17.44 -15.09
N ASP A 103 20.69 -16.72 -15.91
CA ASP A 103 20.96 -15.29 -15.71
C ASP A 103 19.79 -14.48 -16.30
N CYS A 104 18.81 -14.19 -15.44
CA CYS A 104 17.71 -13.28 -15.71
C CYS A 104 18.26 -11.88 -15.99
N VAL A 105 18.54 -11.53 -17.24
CA VAL A 105 18.85 -10.14 -17.62
C VAL A 105 17.62 -9.30 -17.28
N SER A 106 17.71 -8.51 -16.23
CA SER A 106 16.61 -7.65 -15.77
C SER A 106 16.69 -6.34 -16.53
N ASP A 107 15.57 -5.90 -17.09
CA ASP A 107 15.54 -4.63 -17.79
C ASP A 107 15.44 -3.48 -16.79
N ALA A 108 16.21 -2.43 -17.00
CA ALA A 108 16.15 -1.24 -16.16
C ALA A 108 15.02 -0.32 -16.64
N LEU A 109 14.22 0.16 -15.68
CA LEU A 109 13.27 1.26 -15.85
C LEU A 109 13.70 2.41 -14.95
N VAL A 110 13.85 3.61 -15.49
CA VAL A 110 14.07 4.84 -14.72
C VAL A 110 12.89 5.77 -14.93
N ILE A 111 12.25 6.16 -13.84
CA ILE A 111 11.22 7.19 -13.80
C ILE A 111 11.87 8.45 -13.23
N CYS A 112 11.82 9.56 -13.96
CA CYS A 112 12.38 10.83 -13.50
C CYS A 112 11.35 11.95 -13.68
N GLY A 113 11.25 12.80 -12.68
CA GLY A 113 10.24 13.84 -12.63
C GLY A 113 10.69 15.06 -11.84
N SER A 114 9.91 16.14 -11.96
CA SER A 114 10.10 17.38 -11.20
C SER A 114 9.27 17.43 -9.91
N ASP A 115 8.21 16.62 -9.83
CA ASP A 115 7.28 16.54 -8.72
C ASP A 115 7.33 15.14 -8.08
N GLU A 116 7.45 15.09 -6.75
CA GLU A 116 7.64 13.83 -6.04
C GLU A 116 6.35 12.98 -6.04
N ASP A 117 5.17 13.61 -5.95
CA ASP A 117 3.91 12.87 -5.91
C ASP A 117 3.61 12.23 -7.27
N ASP A 118 3.86 12.95 -8.38
CA ASP A 118 3.74 12.41 -9.73
C ASP A 118 4.65 11.19 -9.93
N MET A 119 5.89 11.25 -9.42
CA MET A 119 6.83 10.12 -9.48
C MET A 119 6.36 8.93 -8.64
N GLN A 120 5.89 9.16 -7.40
CA GLN A 120 5.38 8.10 -6.54
C GLN A 120 4.15 7.42 -7.15
N ARG A 121 3.22 8.20 -7.73
CA ARG A 121 2.08 7.65 -8.48
C ARG A 121 2.54 6.81 -9.66
N ALA A 122 3.53 7.28 -10.41
CA ALA A 122 4.06 6.54 -11.56
C ALA A 122 4.66 5.19 -11.16
N VAL A 123 5.40 5.12 -10.06
CA VAL A 123 5.95 3.86 -9.53
C VAL A 123 4.86 2.88 -9.11
N LEU A 124 3.81 3.36 -8.41
CA LEU A 124 2.69 2.53 -7.99
C LEU A 124 1.87 2.01 -9.19
N LEU A 125 1.63 2.88 -10.18
CA LEU A 125 0.94 2.52 -11.41
C LEU A 125 1.76 1.52 -12.24
N ALA A 126 3.07 1.73 -12.37
CA ALA A 126 3.95 0.78 -13.05
C ALA A 126 3.93 -0.59 -12.36
N SER A 127 4.03 -0.63 -11.04
CA SER A 127 3.94 -1.88 -10.26
C SER A 127 2.62 -2.62 -10.48
N SER A 128 1.52 -1.86 -10.65
CA SER A 128 0.19 -2.42 -10.92
C SER A 128 0.02 -2.90 -12.36
N LYS A 129 0.64 -2.24 -13.35
CA LYS A 129 0.59 -2.62 -14.77
C LYS A 129 1.51 -3.79 -15.11
N PHE A 130 2.50 -4.06 -14.27
CA PHE A 130 3.48 -5.15 -14.43
C PHE A 130 3.53 -6.07 -13.20
N PRO A 131 2.42 -6.76 -12.85
CA PRO A 131 2.32 -7.56 -11.63
C PRO A 131 3.40 -8.65 -11.60
N GLY A 132 4.14 -8.72 -10.50
CA GLY A 132 5.20 -9.71 -10.28
C GLY A 132 6.45 -9.52 -11.13
N ARG A 133 6.60 -8.41 -11.87
CA ARG A 133 7.77 -8.13 -12.72
C ARG A 133 8.67 -7.02 -12.19
N VAL A 134 8.26 -6.27 -11.18
CA VAL A 134 9.10 -5.25 -10.53
C VAL A 134 9.93 -5.94 -9.44
N ASP A 135 11.24 -6.03 -9.64
CA ASP A 135 12.12 -6.79 -8.74
C ASP A 135 12.63 -5.93 -7.56
N ALA A 136 12.86 -4.64 -7.80
CA ALA A 136 13.27 -3.67 -6.80
C ALA A 136 12.97 -2.25 -7.27
N VAL A 137 12.60 -1.37 -6.35
CA VAL A 137 12.55 0.08 -6.56
C VAL A 137 13.67 0.70 -5.71
N ASP A 138 14.67 1.26 -6.36
CA ASP A 138 15.76 1.98 -5.73
C ASP A 138 15.40 3.46 -5.60
N ASN A 139 14.98 3.82 -4.38
CA ASN A 139 14.70 5.20 -3.98
C ASN A 139 15.94 5.94 -3.48
N THR A 140 17.14 5.34 -3.58
CA THR A 140 18.40 5.91 -3.07
C THR A 140 19.04 6.89 -4.06
N GLY A 141 18.45 7.07 -5.24
CA GLY A 141 18.85 8.08 -6.22
C GLY A 141 18.60 9.52 -5.75
N THR A 142 19.24 10.49 -6.41
CA THR A 142 18.97 11.93 -6.25
C THR A 142 17.46 12.20 -6.28
N LEU A 143 16.97 13.26 -5.60
CA LEU A 143 15.55 13.71 -5.52
C LEU A 143 14.79 13.87 -6.85
N ILE A 144 15.43 13.60 -7.99
CA ILE A 144 14.98 13.84 -9.36
C ILE A 144 14.74 12.54 -10.17
N ALA A 145 15.13 11.36 -9.65
CA ALA A 145 14.94 10.09 -10.37
C ALA A 145 14.82 8.88 -9.43
N GLN A 146 13.84 8.00 -9.70
CA GLN A 146 13.67 6.69 -9.09
C GLN A 146 13.92 5.60 -10.14
N ALA A 147 14.73 4.61 -9.80
CA ALA A 147 15.01 3.49 -10.69
C ALA A 147 14.28 2.25 -10.19
N ALA A 148 13.72 1.48 -11.11
CA ALA A 148 13.13 0.18 -10.84
C ALA A 148 13.72 -0.86 -11.81
N SER A 149 13.93 -2.07 -11.33
CA SER A 149 14.24 -3.22 -12.18
C SER A 149 12.92 -3.88 -12.58
N ILE A 150 12.67 -4.03 -13.89
CA ILE A 150 11.47 -4.70 -14.42
C ILE A 150 11.87 -5.84 -15.35
N ARG A 151 11.35 -7.04 -15.11
CA ARG A 151 11.60 -8.18 -15.99
C ARG A 151 10.86 -8.04 -17.33
N HIS A 152 11.60 -8.24 -18.43
CA HIS A 152 11.09 -8.36 -19.80
C HIS A 152 10.28 -7.16 -20.31
N ILE A 153 10.79 -5.95 -20.13
CA ILE A 153 10.19 -4.74 -20.72
C ILE A 153 10.65 -4.60 -22.19
N GLY A 154 9.81 -4.02 -23.05
CA GLY A 154 10.16 -3.78 -24.45
C GLY A 154 9.97 -4.94 -25.45
N SER A 155 9.55 -6.13 -25.02
CA SER A 155 9.28 -7.27 -25.93
C SER A 155 7.87 -7.27 -26.59
N SER A 156 7.01 -6.29 -26.30
CA SER A 156 5.65 -6.21 -26.86
C SER A 156 5.15 -4.77 -27.01
N SER A 157 4.21 -4.55 -27.95
CA SER A 157 3.51 -3.27 -28.12
C SER A 157 2.68 -2.85 -26.90
N TYR A 158 2.36 -3.81 -26.02
CA TYR A 158 1.68 -3.53 -24.76
C TYR A 158 2.57 -2.76 -23.77
N HIS A 159 3.88 -3.01 -23.74
CA HIS A 159 4.76 -2.38 -22.75
C HIS A 159 4.84 -0.86 -22.95
N GLU A 160 4.95 -0.40 -24.19
CA GLU A 160 4.92 1.03 -24.50
C GLU A 160 3.56 1.67 -24.17
N ALA A 161 2.46 1.04 -24.58
CA ALA A 161 1.12 1.54 -24.28
C ALA A 161 0.87 1.64 -22.77
N ALA A 162 1.31 0.64 -22.00
CA ALA A 162 1.18 0.61 -20.55
C ALA A 162 2.02 1.69 -19.86
N LEU A 163 3.23 1.96 -20.33
CA LEU A 163 4.06 3.04 -19.77
C LEU A 163 3.49 4.43 -20.13
N TRP A 164 2.86 4.60 -21.29
CA TRP A 164 2.15 5.83 -21.63
C TRP A 164 0.95 6.06 -20.72
N ASP A 165 0.20 5.00 -20.44
CA ASP A 165 -0.91 5.01 -19.48
C ASP A 165 -0.43 5.40 -18.08
N VAL A 166 0.69 4.81 -17.60
CA VAL A 166 1.35 5.20 -16.35
C VAL A 166 1.66 6.69 -16.31
N LEU A 167 2.32 7.23 -17.34
CA LEU A 167 2.67 8.65 -17.38
C LEU A 167 1.44 9.54 -17.32
N PHE A 168 0.42 9.24 -18.13
CA PHE A 168 -0.77 10.06 -18.22
C PHE A 168 -1.61 10.03 -16.95
N ASP A 169 -1.80 8.86 -16.35
CA ASP A 169 -2.56 8.74 -15.10
C ASP A 169 -1.81 9.32 -13.89
N SER A 170 -0.48 9.41 -13.96
CA SER A 170 0.32 10.01 -12.88
C SER A 170 0.18 11.52 -12.80
N VAL A 171 0.08 12.19 -13.96
CA VAL A 171 0.09 13.66 -14.08
C VAL A 171 -1.30 14.27 -14.26
N ARG A 172 -2.31 13.46 -14.61
CA ARG A 172 -3.68 13.94 -14.81
C ARG A 172 -4.25 14.47 -13.50
N THR A 173 -4.48 15.77 -13.47
CA THR A 173 -5.12 16.49 -12.37
C THR A 173 -6.64 16.36 -12.45
N HIS A 174 -7.18 15.14 -12.35
CA HIS A 174 -8.54 15.02 -11.84
C HIS A 174 -8.47 15.47 -10.40
N ASN A 175 -9.14 16.57 -9.99
CA ASN A 175 -9.17 17.04 -8.59
C ASN A 175 -9.60 15.87 -7.68
N PRO A 176 -8.66 15.10 -7.12
CA PRO A 176 -8.96 13.77 -6.58
C PRO A 176 -9.38 13.88 -5.12
N HIS A 177 -9.37 15.10 -4.60
CA HIS A 177 -9.64 15.45 -3.21
C HIS A 177 -11.10 15.89 -3.00
N SER A 178 -11.88 16.05 -4.08
CA SER A 178 -13.32 16.32 -3.97
C SER A 178 -14.10 15.01 -4.11
N PRO A 179 -14.99 14.68 -3.15
CA PRO A 179 -15.81 13.49 -3.26
C PRO A 179 -16.70 13.57 -4.51
N PRO A 180 -16.90 12.46 -5.26
CA PRO A 180 -17.78 12.47 -6.43
C PRO A 180 -19.18 12.99 -6.07
N PRO A 181 -19.84 13.78 -6.94
CA PRO A 181 -21.20 14.23 -6.69
C PRO A 181 -22.14 13.06 -6.36
N GLY A 182 -22.89 13.17 -5.26
CA GLY A 182 -23.82 12.13 -4.80
C GLY A 182 -23.17 11.00 -3.98
N SER A 183 -21.85 10.98 -3.80
CA SER A 183 -21.20 10.08 -2.85
C SER A 183 -21.52 10.50 -1.40
N ARG A 184 -21.50 9.52 -0.49
CA ARG A 184 -21.74 9.72 0.95
C ARG A 184 -20.48 9.36 1.73
N SER A 185 -20.22 10.08 2.82
CA SER A 185 -19.14 9.71 3.75
C SER A 185 -19.49 8.45 4.54
N ILE A 186 -18.48 7.79 5.11
CA ILE A 186 -18.71 6.64 6.00
C ILE A 186 -19.54 7.03 7.24
N ASP A 187 -19.40 8.26 7.74
CA ASP A 187 -20.19 8.75 8.87
C ASP A 187 -21.68 8.87 8.52
N GLN A 188 -22.00 9.37 7.31
CA GLN A 188 -23.37 9.43 6.81
C GLN A 188 -23.95 8.02 6.65
N ILE A 189 -23.22 7.11 6.02
CA ILE A 189 -23.65 5.72 5.81
C ILE A 189 -23.88 5.01 7.15
N LEU A 190 -22.98 5.20 8.12
CA LEU A 190 -23.08 4.62 9.45
C LEU A 190 -24.27 5.22 10.24
N SER A 191 -24.47 6.54 10.16
CA SER A 191 -25.62 7.20 10.79
C SER A 191 -26.93 6.66 10.23
N ASP A 192 -27.05 6.55 8.90
CA ASP A 192 -28.23 6.00 8.22
C ASP A 192 -28.49 4.54 8.62
N ALA A 193 -27.43 3.73 8.76
CA ALA A 193 -27.55 2.36 9.22
C ALA A 193 -28.07 2.31 10.66
N ARG A 194 -27.47 3.09 11.58
CA ARG A 194 -27.87 3.12 12.99
C ARG A 194 -29.29 3.63 13.20
N ALA A 195 -29.78 4.52 12.34
CA ALA A 195 -31.16 5.00 12.40
C ALA A 195 -32.22 3.90 12.16
N LYS A 196 -31.82 2.77 11.57
CA LYS A 196 -32.69 1.60 11.34
C LYS A 196 -32.65 0.58 12.50
N LEU A 197 -31.76 0.77 13.48
CA LEU A 197 -31.43 -0.24 14.49
C LEU A 197 -31.86 0.20 15.89
N GLU A 198 -32.46 -0.73 16.63
CA GLU A 198 -32.59 -0.63 18.08
C GLU A 198 -31.31 -1.15 18.74
N ARG A 199 -30.28 -0.30 18.78
CA ARG A 199 -28.95 -0.66 19.30
C ARG A 199 -29.01 -0.95 20.79
N MET A 200 -28.20 -1.92 21.24
CA MET A 200 -28.20 -2.38 22.62
C MET A 200 -26.92 -1.97 23.34
N THR A 201 -27.04 -1.57 24.60
CA THR A 201 -25.87 -1.49 25.50
C THR A 201 -25.36 -2.90 25.79
N PRO A 202 -24.09 -3.06 26.23
CA PRO A 202 -23.57 -4.36 26.65
C PRO A 202 -24.45 -5.07 27.69
N GLN A 203 -24.92 -4.34 28.70
CA GLN A 203 -25.79 -4.90 29.73
C GLN A 203 -27.13 -5.38 29.15
N GLN A 204 -27.78 -4.60 28.29
CA GLN A 204 -29.03 -5.03 27.65
C GLN A 204 -28.84 -6.28 26.78
N ALA A 205 -27.71 -6.37 26.06
CA ALA A 205 -27.38 -7.54 25.28
C ALA A 205 -27.16 -8.77 26.18
N TYR A 206 -26.42 -8.60 27.29
CA TYR A 206 -26.23 -9.63 28.30
C TYR A 206 -27.58 -10.10 28.89
N ASP A 207 -28.44 -9.18 29.30
CA ASP A 207 -29.75 -9.48 29.87
C ASP A 207 -30.63 -10.25 28.88
N ALA A 208 -30.66 -9.83 27.61
CA ALA A 208 -31.43 -10.52 26.57
C ALA A 208 -30.92 -11.95 26.29
N LEU A 209 -29.62 -12.20 26.42
CA LEU A 209 -29.04 -13.55 26.29
C LEU A 209 -29.38 -14.45 27.49
N HIS A 210 -29.62 -13.87 28.67
CA HIS A 210 -29.90 -14.61 29.91
C HIS A 210 -31.39 -14.73 30.23
N ASP A 211 -32.26 -14.02 29.52
CA ASP A 211 -33.70 -14.07 29.73
C ASP A 211 -34.32 -15.33 29.09
N PRO A 212 -34.74 -16.35 29.87
CA PRO A 212 -35.34 -17.57 29.34
C PRO A 212 -36.75 -17.34 28.78
N THR A 213 -37.32 -16.15 28.99
CA THR A 213 -38.66 -15.77 28.52
C THR A 213 -38.62 -14.96 27.22
N TYR A 214 -37.43 -14.69 26.67
CA TYR A 214 -37.28 -13.97 25.42
C TYR A 214 -38.04 -14.72 24.30
N PRO A 215 -38.91 -14.04 23.51
CA PRO A 215 -39.88 -14.71 22.64
C PRO A 215 -39.26 -15.44 21.44
N VAL A 216 -38.00 -15.16 21.14
CA VAL A 216 -37.26 -15.66 19.97
C VAL A 216 -35.85 -16.08 20.38
N PRO A 217 -35.19 -16.99 19.63
CA PRO A 217 -33.79 -17.29 19.86
C PRO A 217 -32.91 -16.04 19.77
N VAL A 218 -32.02 -15.87 20.74
CA VAL A 218 -31.08 -14.75 20.80
C VAL A 218 -29.67 -15.27 20.58
N PHE A 219 -28.94 -14.66 19.65
CA PHE A 219 -27.56 -15.00 19.34
C PHE A 219 -26.66 -13.79 19.50
N LEU A 220 -25.53 -13.97 20.17
CA LEU A 220 -24.43 -13.02 20.20
C LEU A 220 -23.41 -13.43 19.14
N VAL A 221 -23.01 -12.51 18.26
CA VAL A 221 -22.15 -12.81 17.11
C VAL A 221 -20.94 -11.87 17.05
N ASP A 222 -19.74 -12.45 17.10
CA ASP A 222 -18.47 -11.74 16.91
C ASP A 222 -18.13 -11.70 15.42
N ILE A 223 -18.11 -10.49 14.85
CA ILE A 223 -17.78 -10.28 13.43
C ILE A 223 -16.36 -9.80 13.18
N ARG A 224 -15.50 -9.76 14.20
CA ARG A 224 -14.10 -9.31 14.08
C ARG A 224 -13.28 -10.29 13.24
N PRO A 225 -12.08 -9.92 12.75
CA PRO A 225 -11.14 -10.88 12.18
C PRO A 225 -10.47 -11.76 13.25
N ALA A 226 -10.03 -12.98 12.89
CA ALA A 226 -9.33 -13.89 13.79
C ALA A 226 -8.12 -13.26 14.48
N ALA A 227 -7.23 -12.61 13.72
CA ALA A 227 -6.05 -11.94 14.26
C ALA A 227 -6.38 -10.84 15.30
N GLN A 228 -7.59 -10.27 15.25
CA GLN A 228 -8.03 -9.32 16.27
C GLN A 228 -8.44 -10.04 17.55
N ARG A 229 -9.28 -11.07 17.44
CA ARG A 229 -9.69 -11.90 18.59
C ARG A 229 -8.50 -12.55 19.30
N ASP A 230 -7.50 -13.00 18.53
CA ASP A 230 -6.29 -13.62 19.08
C ASP A 230 -5.47 -12.65 19.96
N ARG A 231 -5.54 -11.34 19.69
CA ARG A 231 -4.84 -10.31 20.47
C ARG A 231 -5.65 -9.79 21.64
N GLU A 232 -6.95 -9.62 21.46
CA GLU A 232 -7.82 -8.90 22.40
C GLU A 232 -8.64 -9.82 23.30
N GLY A 233 -8.79 -11.09 22.91
CA GLY A 233 -9.72 -12.02 23.54
C GLY A 233 -11.07 -12.07 22.84
N LYS A 234 -11.97 -12.89 23.36
CA LYS A 234 -13.31 -13.13 22.80
C LYS A 234 -14.39 -13.11 23.89
N ILE A 235 -15.64 -12.87 23.50
CA ILE A 235 -16.77 -13.05 24.40
C ILE A 235 -17.16 -14.52 24.38
N ASP A 236 -17.14 -15.16 25.55
CA ASP A 236 -17.50 -16.56 25.67
C ASP A 236 -18.96 -16.81 25.28
N GLY A 237 -19.19 -17.88 24.52
CA GLY A 237 -20.50 -18.23 24.00
C GLY A 237 -20.95 -17.43 22.77
N SER A 238 -20.16 -16.46 22.30
CA SER A 238 -20.45 -15.80 21.01
C SER A 238 -20.20 -16.73 19.82
N LEU A 239 -21.06 -16.61 18.79
CA LEU A 239 -20.85 -17.23 17.49
C LEU A 239 -19.81 -16.41 16.72
N ILE A 240 -18.73 -17.05 16.29
CA ILE A 240 -17.69 -16.40 15.52
C ILE A 240 -18.07 -16.49 14.04
N ILE A 241 -18.52 -15.37 13.47
CA ILE A 241 -18.90 -15.25 12.05
C ILE A 241 -18.31 -13.95 11.54
N GLU A 242 -17.17 -14.02 10.88
CA GLU A 242 -16.49 -12.82 10.39
C GLU A 242 -17.35 -12.05 9.38
N ARG A 243 -17.15 -10.73 9.33
CA ARG A 243 -17.97 -9.81 8.52
C ARG A 243 -18.13 -10.25 7.06
N ASN A 244 -17.11 -10.89 6.48
CA ASN A 244 -17.04 -11.26 5.06
C ASN A 244 -17.95 -12.43 4.66
N VAL A 245 -18.49 -13.21 5.61
CA VAL A 245 -19.35 -14.37 5.35
C VAL A 245 -20.73 -14.25 6.00
N LEU A 246 -21.01 -13.11 6.63
CA LEU A 246 -22.16 -12.93 7.52
C LEU A 246 -23.50 -13.13 6.80
N GLU A 247 -23.70 -12.49 5.65
CA GLU A 247 -24.95 -12.53 4.89
C GLU A 247 -25.29 -13.97 4.48
N TRP A 248 -24.33 -14.69 3.90
CA TRP A 248 -24.50 -16.10 3.52
C TRP A 248 -24.76 -17.00 4.72
N SER A 249 -24.11 -16.71 5.85
CA SER A 249 -24.27 -17.49 7.09
C SER A 249 -25.66 -17.35 7.72
N PHE A 250 -26.36 -16.24 7.49
CA PHE A 250 -27.62 -15.93 8.16
C PHE A 250 -28.86 -15.88 7.26
N ASP A 251 -28.74 -15.76 5.93
CA ASP A 251 -29.91 -15.81 5.05
C ASP A 251 -30.58 -17.20 5.12
N PRO A 252 -31.84 -17.32 5.59
CA PRO A 252 -32.55 -18.60 5.63
C PRO A 252 -32.70 -19.30 4.28
N ARG A 253 -32.51 -18.58 3.18
CA ARG A 253 -32.56 -19.08 1.79
C ARG A 253 -31.22 -19.62 1.29
N CYS A 254 -30.10 -19.30 1.95
CA CYS A 254 -28.76 -19.73 1.51
C CYS A 254 -28.55 -21.20 1.88
N GLU A 255 -27.91 -21.99 1.01
CA GLU A 255 -27.62 -23.40 1.29
C GLU A 255 -26.50 -23.56 2.34
N GLU A 256 -25.54 -22.65 2.32
CA GLU A 256 -24.36 -22.58 3.20
C GLU A 256 -24.64 -21.91 4.56
N ARG A 257 -25.90 -21.54 4.82
CA ARG A 257 -26.28 -20.89 6.07
C ARG A 257 -25.97 -21.75 7.29
N LEU A 258 -25.85 -21.10 8.44
CA LEU A 258 -25.84 -21.80 9.72
C LEU A 258 -27.14 -22.59 9.90
N THR A 259 -27.04 -23.80 10.46
CA THR A 259 -28.22 -24.64 10.74
C THR A 259 -29.29 -23.89 11.54
N ILE A 260 -28.86 -23.07 12.51
CA ILE A 260 -29.70 -22.23 13.37
C ILE A 260 -30.37 -21.05 12.65
N ALA A 261 -29.85 -20.63 11.50
CA ALA A 261 -30.35 -19.49 10.74
C ALA A 261 -31.47 -19.89 9.77
N ASN A 262 -32.44 -20.70 10.22
CA ASN A 262 -33.54 -21.21 9.40
C ASN A 262 -34.84 -20.38 9.51
N ARG A 263 -34.77 -19.20 10.14
CA ARG A 263 -35.93 -18.35 10.48
C ARG A 263 -35.53 -16.88 10.47
N TYR A 264 -36.49 -16.00 10.21
CA TYR A 264 -36.26 -14.56 10.04
C TYR A 264 -36.41 -13.73 11.32
N ASP A 265 -37.03 -14.29 12.35
CA ASP A 265 -37.38 -13.60 13.59
C ASP A 265 -36.36 -13.78 14.72
N SER A 266 -35.27 -14.51 14.49
CA SER A 266 -34.16 -14.62 15.46
C SER A 266 -33.57 -13.25 15.81
N LYS A 267 -33.29 -13.00 17.09
CA LYS A 267 -32.57 -11.80 17.54
C LYS A 267 -31.07 -12.04 17.35
N ILE A 268 -30.47 -11.32 16.40
CA ILE A 268 -29.04 -11.43 16.09
C ILE A 268 -28.34 -10.17 16.61
N ILE A 269 -27.57 -10.31 17.67
CA ILE A 269 -26.82 -9.22 18.32
C ILE A 269 -25.37 -9.28 17.83
N LEU A 270 -25.01 -8.38 16.93
CA LEU A 270 -23.66 -8.31 16.36
C LEU A 270 -22.76 -7.42 17.21
N PHE A 271 -21.48 -7.77 17.31
CA PHE A 271 -20.46 -6.85 17.80
C PHE A 271 -19.19 -6.95 16.97
N CYS A 272 -18.57 -5.79 16.77
CA CYS A 272 -17.18 -5.67 16.35
C CYS A 272 -16.36 -5.03 17.48
N ASP A 273 -15.18 -4.51 17.17
CA ASP A 273 -14.32 -3.83 18.14
C ASP A 273 -15.03 -2.69 18.88
N LYS A 274 -15.51 -1.69 18.12
CA LYS A 274 -16.01 -0.40 18.64
C LYS A 274 -17.46 -0.08 18.29
N GLY A 275 -18.19 -1.05 17.74
CA GLY A 275 -19.59 -0.87 17.38
C GLY A 275 -19.81 -0.01 16.11
N TYR A 276 -18.84 0.02 15.18
CA TYR A 276 -18.96 0.67 13.87
C TYR A 276 -19.42 -0.32 12.80
N THR A 277 -18.54 -1.26 12.46
CA THR A 277 -18.80 -2.31 11.46
C THR A 277 -20.03 -3.16 11.80
N SER A 278 -20.30 -3.41 13.08
CA SER A 278 -21.47 -4.17 13.51
C SER A 278 -22.80 -3.48 13.19
N SER A 279 -22.87 -2.15 13.24
CA SER A 279 -24.08 -1.42 12.83
C SER A 279 -24.32 -1.58 11.31
N LEU A 280 -23.25 -1.49 10.49
CA LEU A 280 -23.36 -1.69 9.04
C LEU A 280 -23.78 -3.12 8.71
N ALA A 281 -23.25 -4.09 9.46
CA ALA A 281 -23.57 -5.50 9.31
C ALA A 281 -25.03 -5.83 9.71
N ALA A 282 -25.53 -5.25 10.79
CA ALA A 282 -26.92 -5.44 11.20
C ALA A 282 -27.88 -4.84 10.15
N ALA A 283 -27.53 -3.68 9.58
CA ALA A 283 -28.30 -3.08 8.51
C ALA A 283 -28.31 -3.92 7.22
N SER A 284 -27.21 -4.61 6.87
CA SER A 284 -27.23 -5.54 5.72
C SER A 284 -28.06 -6.79 5.99
N LEU A 285 -28.09 -7.29 7.23
CA LEU A 285 -29.01 -8.37 7.61
C LEU A 285 -30.49 -7.95 7.51
N HIS A 286 -30.82 -6.67 7.77
CA HIS A 286 -32.17 -6.16 7.53
C HIS A 286 -32.58 -6.24 6.05
N GLU A 287 -31.65 -6.04 5.11
CA GLU A 287 -31.92 -6.18 3.66
C GLU A 287 -32.29 -7.62 3.27
N LEU A 288 -31.88 -8.60 4.07
CA LEU A 288 -32.26 -10.01 3.93
C LEU A 288 -33.59 -10.34 4.63
N GLY A 289 -34.20 -9.40 5.33
CA GLY A 289 -35.44 -9.58 6.09
C GLY A 289 -35.23 -10.00 7.56
N LEU A 290 -33.99 -10.05 8.05
CA LEU A 290 -33.66 -10.34 9.46
C LEU A 290 -33.81 -9.06 10.31
N LEU A 291 -35.03 -8.55 10.42
CA LEU A 291 -35.33 -7.23 11.02
C LEU A 291 -35.00 -7.14 12.53
N ASN A 292 -34.83 -8.29 13.19
CA ASN A 292 -34.43 -8.35 14.60
C ASN A 292 -32.91 -8.28 14.80
N ALA A 293 -32.12 -8.19 13.71
CA ALA A 293 -30.68 -7.96 13.82
C ALA A 293 -30.39 -6.56 14.39
N THR A 294 -29.41 -6.49 15.29
CA THR A 294 -28.96 -5.24 15.93
C THR A 294 -27.49 -5.36 16.32
N ASP A 295 -26.93 -4.31 16.92
CA ASP A 295 -25.55 -4.31 17.39
C ASP A 295 -25.35 -3.77 18.81
N ILE A 296 -24.18 -4.07 19.37
CA ILE A 296 -23.74 -3.55 20.68
C ILE A 296 -23.10 -2.17 20.51
N VAL A 297 -23.63 -1.19 21.25
CA VAL A 297 -23.05 0.15 21.37
C VAL A 297 -21.66 0.05 21.97
N GLY A 298 -20.66 0.53 21.22
CA GLY A 298 -19.25 0.50 21.62
C GLY A 298 -18.56 -0.85 21.47
N GLY A 299 -19.25 -1.87 20.96
CA GLY A 299 -18.65 -3.16 20.59
C GLY A 299 -18.02 -3.93 21.76
N TYR A 300 -16.96 -4.66 21.44
CA TYR A 300 -16.16 -5.43 22.39
C TYR A 300 -15.54 -4.54 23.48
N ASP A 301 -15.00 -3.38 23.13
CA ASP A 301 -14.41 -2.44 24.10
C ASP A 301 -15.40 -2.07 25.20
N ALA A 302 -16.65 -1.74 24.83
CA ALA A 302 -17.69 -1.39 25.79
C ALA A 302 -18.15 -2.60 26.62
N TRP A 303 -18.14 -3.81 26.05
CA TRP A 303 -18.44 -5.05 26.78
C TRP A 303 -17.44 -5.29 27.90
N ILE A 304 -16.15 -5.16 27.60
CA ILE A 304 -15.07 -5.28 28.58
C ILE A 304 -15.14 -4.17 29.62
N ALA A 305 -15.38 -2.92 29.19
CA ALA A 305 -15.53 -1.79 30.10
C ALA A 305 -16.73 -1.95 31.08
N ALA A 306 -17.76 -2.70 30.68
CA ALA A 306 -18.89 -3.07 31.53
C ALA A 306 -18.58 -4.22 32.52
N GLY A 307 -17.39 -4.83 32.46
CA GLY A 307 -16.99 -5.92 33.35
C GLY A 307 -17.69 -7.24 33.05
N LEU A 308 -18.21 -7.42 31.84
CA LEU A 308 -18.88 -8.63 31.40
C LEU A 308 -17.86 -9.71 30.98
N LEU A 309 -18.24 -10.98 31.12
CA LEU A 309 -17.34 -12.13 30.93
C LEU A 309 -16.68 -12.16 29.54
N CYS A 310 -15.38 -12.41 29.53
CA CYS A 310 -14.54 -12.61 28.34
C CYS A 310 -13.44 -13.67 28.63
N GLN A 311 -12.96 -14.33 27.58
CA GLN A 311 -11.78 -15.21 27.59
C GLN A 311 -10.55 -14.47 27.10
#